data_AF-A0A1Y0BMN2-F1
#
_entry.id   AF-A0A1Y0BMN2-F1
#
_cell.length_a   1.000
_cell.length_b   1.000
_cell.length_c   1.000
_cell.angle_alpha   90.00
_cell.angle_beta   90.00
_cell.angle_gamma   90.00
#
_symmetry.space_group_name_H-M   'P 1'
#
loop_
_entity.id
_entity.type
_entity.pdbx_description
1 polymer ?
#
loop_
_entity_poly.entity_id
_entity_poly.type
_entity_poly.pdbx_seq_one_letter_code
_entity_poly.pdbx_strand_id
1 'polypeptide(L)'
;MEYPDQKPMPVLKQDSSRVEVRMATRLAMANRDLLESGSYLHILDSVTNNWQDPDTGKWVQRALLNSAVICYAKSFSTNQGSEIAHRKIRLECFSNVDEDLHSHLMNLRNRVIAHSDATAIPAQIVDHEHKGLLMIATPKFDVLEEVDPGRLRAQISTLLDQIQRQLHEYSDFLRAIPGALGSKVQITIHNDAEPSIGESET
;
A
#
# COMPACT_ATOMS: atom_id res chain seq x y z
N MET A 1 19.13 30.96 -26.35
CA MET A 1 17.93 30.11 -26.52
C MET A 1 17.14 30.31 -25.23
N GLU A 2 16.24 31.29 -25.22
CA GLU A 2 15.39 31.58 -24.05
C GLU A 2 14.25 30.56 -24.02
N TYR A 3 14.08 29.89 -22.87
CA TYR A 3 12.92 29.05 -22.66
C TYR A 3 11.67 29.95 -22.56
N PRO A 4 10.60 29.66 -23.30
CA PRO A 4 9.39 30.46 -23.22
C PRO A 4 8.86 30.45 -21.79
N ASP A 5 8.57 31.65 -21.29
CA ASP A 5 8.01 31.94 -19.98
C ASP A 5 6.73 31.10 -19.79
N GLN A 6 6.85 29.99 -19.04
CA GLN A 6 5.72 29.13 -18.76
C GLN A 6 4.80 29.87 -17.79
N LYS A 7 3.71 30.44 -18.31
CA LYS A 7 2.64 30.99 -17.47
C LYS A 7 2.28 29.94 -16.41
N PRO A 8 2.35 30.26 -15.10
CA PRO A 8 1.96 29.32 -14.08
C PRO A 8 0.52 28.90 -14.34
N MET A 9 0.33 27.61 -14.63
CA MET A 9 -1.01 27.07 -14.84
C MET A 9 -1.86 27.39 -13.61
N PRO A 10 -3.09 27.88 -13.78
CA PRO A 10 -3.98 28.17 -12.66
C PRO A 10 -4.15 26.90 -11.82
N VAL A 11 -3.67 26.95 -10.58
CA VAL A 11 -3.89 25.90 -9.57
C VAL A 11 -5.31 26.09 -9.06
N LEU A 12 -6.28 25.50 -9.76
CA LEU A 12 -7.65 25.42 -9.25
C LEU A 12 -7.66 24.43 -8.09
N LYS A 13 -7.89 24.94 -6.88
CA LYS A 13 -8.00 24.15 -5.65
C LYS A 13 -9.23 23.24 -5.76
N GLN A 14 -9.02 21.93 -5.60
CA GLN A 14 -10.09 20.96 -5.42
C GLN A 14 -10.94 21.38 -4.20
N ASP A 15 -12.27 21.33 -4.31
CA ASP A 15 -13.16 21.67 -3.20
C ASP A 15 -13.20 20.54 -2.16
N SER A 16 -12.12 20.44 -1.37
CA SER A 16 -11.95 19.44 -0.31
C SER A 16 -12.95 19.58 0.84
N SER A 17 -13.83 20.58 0.83
CA SER A 17 -14.93 20.71 1.78
C SER A 17 -16.04 19.68 1.52
N ARG A 18 -16.18 19.21 0.26
CA ARG A 18 -17.20 18.24 -0.16
C ARG A 18 -16.88 16.83 0.33
N VAL A 19 -17.91 16.12 0.78
CA VAL A 19 -17.76 14.75 1.32
C VAL A 19 -17.35 13.78 0.21
N GLU A 20 -17.93 13.93 -0.98
CA GLU A 20 -17.72 13.07 -2.14
C GLU A 20 -16.32 13.23 -2.70
N VAL A 21 -15.82 14.47 -2.76
CA VAL A 21 -14.45 14.78 -3.14
C VAL A 21 -13.46 14.14 -2.17
N ARG A 22 -13.70 14.23 -0.86
CA ARG A 22 -12.86 13.56 0.15
C ARG A 22 -12.92 12.04 0.06
N MET A 23 -14.09 11.47 -0.23
CA MET A 23 -14.25 10.04 -0.39
C MET A 23 -13.52 9.53 -1.64
N ALA A 24 -13.70 10.19 -2.78
CA ALA A 24 -12.99 9.86 -4.01
C ALA A 24 -11.47 9.95 -3.84
N THR A 25 -10.97 11.02 -3.19
CA THR A 25 -9.54 11.13 -2.86
C THR A 25 -9.08 9.98 -1.96
N ARG A 26 -9.86 9.58 -0.96
CA ARG A 26 -9.50 8.47 -0.07
C ARG A 26 -9.48 7.13 -0.80
N LEU A 27 -10.47 6.85 -1.65
CA LEU A 27 -10.51 5.66 -2.49
C LEU A 27 -9.33 5.62 -3.46
N ALA A 28 -8.95 6.76 -4.04
CA ALA A 28 -7.79 6.83 -4.94
C ALA A 28 -6.47 6.55 -4.21
N MET A 29 -6.32 7.06 -2.98
CA MET A 29 -5.18 6.72 -2.13
C MET A 29 -5.13 5.22 -1.81
N ALA A 30 -6.26 4.63 -1.41
CA ALA A 30 -6.31 3.20 -1.11
C ALA A 30 -6.07 2.32 -2.34
N ASN A 31 -6.56 2.72 -3.51
CA ASN A 31 -6.24 2.04 -4.77
C ASN A 31 -4.73 2.00 -4.99
N ARG A 32 -4.04 3.13 -4.81
CA ARG A 32 -2.58 3.19 -4.93
C ARG A 32 -1.87 2.32 -3.89
N ASP A 33 -2.27 2.40 -2.63
CA ASP A 33 -1.67 1.61 -1.54
C ASP A 33 -1.85 0.10 -1.78
N LEU A 34 -3.00 -0.32 -2.30
CA LEU A 34 -3.28 -1.73 -2.65
C LEU A 34 -2.51 -2.18 -3.89
N LEU A 35 -2.34 -1.34 -4.91
CA LEU A 35 -1.47 -1.63 -6.07
C LEU A 35 0.00 -1.79 -5.64
N GLU A 36 0.48 -0.95 -4.72
CA GLU A 36 1.81 -1.07 -4.15
C GLU A 36 1.95 -2.37 -3.37
N SER A 37 0.95 -2.73 -2.56
CA SER A 37 0.90 -4.02 -1.87
C SER A 37 0.94 -5.20 -2.85
N GLY A 38 0.18 -5.14 -3.96
CA GLY A 38 0.18 -6.17 -5.00
C GLY A 38 1.54 -6.31 -5.69
N SER A 39 2.20 -5.18 -5.95
CA SER A 39 3.55 -5.14 -6.54
C SER A 39 4.58 -5.88 -5.70
N TYR A 40 4.55 -5.71 -4.36
CA TYR A 40 5.44 -6.46 -3.47
C TYR A 40 5.21 -7.98 -3.52
N LEU A 41 3.95 -8.41 -3.62
CA LEU A 41 3.60 -9.84 -3.73
C LEU A 41 3.98 -10.42 -5.10
N HIS A 42 3.94 -9.61 -6.16
CA HIS A 42 4.43 -10.01 -7.47
C HIS A 42 5.95 -10.18 -7.48
N ILE A 43 6.67 -9.22 -6.89
CA ILE A 43 8.12 -9.32 -6.71
C ILE A 43 8.46 -10.54 -5.86
N LEU A 44 7.72 -10.79 -4.78
CA LEU A 44 7.91 -11.96 -3.92
C LEU A 44 7.92 -13.26 -4.73
N ASP A 45 6.93 -13.49 -5.60
CA ASP A 45 6.87 -14.68 -6.46
C ASP A 45 8.12 -14.82 -7.34
N SER A 46 8.56 -13.71 -7.97
CA SER A 46 9.74 -13.69 -8.86
C SER A 46 11.07 -13.92 -8.13
N VAL A 47 11.13 -13.52 -6.86
CA VAL A 47 12.35 -13.53 -6.04
C VAL A 47 12.55 -14.91 -5.41
N THR A 48 11.50 -15.72 -5.22
CA THR A 48 11.57 -17.04 -4.55
C THR A 48 12.52 -18.05 -5.19
N ASN A 49 12.89 -17.90 -6.47
CA ASN A 49 13.59 -18.94 -7.24
C ASN A 49 15.08 -18.65 -7.54
N ASN A 50 15.62 -17.48 -7.17
CA ASN A 50 16.88 -16.98 -7.75
C ASN A 50 18.02 -16.68 -6.74
N TRP A 51 17.90 -17.05 -5.46
CA TRP A 51 18.93 -16.72 -4.47
C TRP A 51 19.94 -17.86 -4.28
N GLN A 52 21.22 -17.50 -4.40
CA GLN A 52 22.35 -18.40 -4.11
C GLN A 52 22.48 -18.71 -2.61
N ASP A 53 22.12 -17.74 -1.75
CA ASP A 53 22.07 -17.91 -0.30
C ASP A 53 20.61 -18.05 0.19
N PRO A 54 20.22 -19.22 0.72
CA PRO A 54 18.88 -19.46 1.24
C PRO A 54 18.48 -18.54 2.39
N ASP A 55 19.43 -18.10 3.23
CA ASP A 55 19.11 -17.29 4.40
C ASP A 55 18.81 -15.84 3.99
N THR A 56 19.64 -15.26 3.11
CA THR A 56 19.34 -13.97 2.49
C THR A 56 17.99 -13.98 1.77
N GLY A 57 17.68 -15.05 1.03
CA GLY A 57 16.38 -15.22 0.36
C GLY A 57 15.20 -15.10 1.32
N LYS A 58 15.26 -15.77 2.48
CA LYS A 58 14.21 -15.69 3.52
C LYS A 58 14.05 -14.28 4.09
N TRP A 59 15.14 -13.55 4.33
CA TRP A 59 15.07 -12.17 4.83
C TRP A 59 14.40 -11.23 3.83
N VAL A 60 14.71 -11.37 2.55
CA VAL A 60 14.08 -10.58 1.49
C VAL A 60 12.59 -10.92 1.39
N GLN A 61 12.23 -12.21 1.44
CA GLN A 61 10.82 -12.64 1.44
C GLN A 61 10.04 -12.04 2.61
N ARG A 62 10.60 -12.08 3.83
CA ARG A 62 10.01 -11.43 5.01
C ARG A 62 9.82 -9.93 4.80
N ALA A 63 10.83 -9.24 4.27
CA ALA A 63 10.78 -7.81 4.04
C ALA A 63 9.69 -7.43 3.02
N LEU A 64 9.59 -8.17 1.91
CA LEU A 64 8.58 -7.97 0.88
C LEU A 64 7.17 -8.23 1.42
N LEU A 65 6.95 -9.35 2.10
CA LEU A 65 5.64 -9.69 2.66
C LEU A 65 5.22 -8.69 3.74
N ASN A 66 6.15 -8.26 4.60
CA ASN A 66 5.87 -7.23 5.58
C ASN A 66 5.48 -5.90 4.91
N SER A 67 6.19 -5.51 3.84
CA SER A 67 5.89 -4.29 3.09
C SER A 67 4.50 -4.36 2.44
N ALA A 68 4.11 -5.53 1.91
CA ALA A 68 2.76 -5.77 1.41
C ALA A 68 1.70 -5.59 2.52
N VAL A 69 1.88 -6.24 3.68
CA VAL A 69 0.95 -6.10 4.83
C VAL A 69 0.81 -4.64 5.28
N ILE A 70 1.93 -3.91 5.34
CA ILE A 70 1.95 -2.49 5.72
C ILE A 70 1.15 -1.66 4.72
N CYS A 71 1.41 -1.80 3.41
CA CYS A 71 0.71 -1.04 2.38
C CYS A 71 -0.77 -1.39 2.32
N TYR A 72 -1.14 -2.66 2.44
CA TYR A 72 -2.52 -3.08 2.61
C TYR A 72 -3.22 -2.34 3.77
N ALA A 73 -2.61 -2.36 4.96
CA ALA A 73 -3.19 -1.77 6.16
C ALA A 73 -3.24 -0.22 6.15
N LYS A 74 -2.42 0.48 5.35
CA LYS A 74 -2.48 1.96 5.18
C LYS A 74 -3.86 2.42 4.68
N SER A 75 -4.47 1.65 3.78
CA SER A 75 -5.80 1.92 3.23
C SER A 75 -6.90 2.00 4.29
N PHE A 76 -6.74 1.26 5.39
CA PHE A 76 -7.74 1.06 6.43
C PHE A 76 -7.35 1.68 7.79
N SER A 77 -6.10 2.13 7.93
CA SER A 77 -5.63 2.84 9.12
C SER A 77 -5.66 4.35 8.94
N THR A 78 -5.81 5.08 10.05
CA THR A 78 -5.68 6.53 10.09
C THR A 78 -4.22 6.87 10.29
N ASN A 79 -3.66 7.69 9.41
CA ASN A 79 -2.45 8.42 9.73
C ASN A 79 -2.85 9.54 10.69
N GLN A 80 -2.24 9.59 11.88
CA GLN A 80 -2.41 10.72 12.81
C GLN A 80 -1.72 12.00 12.32
N GLY A 81 -1.04 11.97 11.15
CA GLY A 81 -0.11 13.01 10.71
C GLY A 81 -0.57 13.95 9.59
N SER A 82 -1.72 13.76 8.93
CA SER A 82 -2.18 14.73 7.91
C SER A 82 -3.70 14.95 7.88
N GLU A 83 -4.11 16.22 7.86
CA GLU A 83 -5.51 16.65 7.89
C GLU A 83 -6.30 16.31 6.62
N ILE A 84 -5.60 15.91 5.55
CA ILE A 84 -6.14 15.77 4.19
C ILE A 84 -7.04 14.53 4.07
N ALA A 85 -6.89 13.52 4.93
CA ALA A 85 -7.64 12.27 4.83
C ALA A 85 -7.95 11.64 6.21
N HIS A 86 -8.71 12.34 7.06
CA HIS A 86 -9.13 11.80 8.37
C HIS A 86 -10.08 10.60 8.32
N ARG A 87 -10.71 10.31 7.17
CA ARG A 87 -11.67 9.19 7.06
C ARG A 87 -10.97 7.92 6.62
N LYS A 88 -10.99 6.90 7.49
CA LYS A 88 -10.68 5.51 7.12
C LYS A 88 -11.69 5.01 6.11
N ILE A 89 -11.24 4.17 5.17
CA ILE A 89 -12.17 3.34 4.43
C ILE A 89 -12.63 2.23 5.38
N ARG A 90 -13.94 2.03 5.40
CA ARG A 90 -14.59 0.99 6.18
C ARG A 90 -14.63 -0.28 5.34
N LEU A 91 -14.16 -1.40 5.89
CA LEU A 91 -14.14 -2.68 5.18
C LEU A 91 -15.57 -3.11 4.80
N GLU A 92 -16.54 -2.74 5.64
CA GLU A 92 -17.97 -3.01 5.50
C GLU A 92 -18.58 -2.38 4.23
N CYS A 93 -17.84 -1.47 3.57
CA CYS A 93 -18.23 -0.92 2.26
C CYS A 93 -17.89 -1.85 1.09
N PHE A 94 -17.26 -3.00 1.35
CA PHE A 94 -16.87 -3.98 0.34
C PHE A 94 -17.47 -5.34 0.64
N SER A 95 -17.97 -5.98 -0.41
CA SER A 95 -18.56 -7.32 -0.37
C SER A 95 -17.50 -8.40 -0.63
N ASN A 96 -17.73 -9.63 -0.14
CA ASN A 96 -16.88 -10.79 -0.40
C ASN A 96 -15.41 -10.61 0.03
N VAL A 97 -15.18 -9.80 1.06
CA VAL A 97 -13.86 -9.61 1.63
C VAL A 97 -13.67 -10.54 2.83
N ASP A 98 -12.48 -11.10 2.96
CA ASP A 98 -12.11 -11.95 4.08
C ASP A 98 -11.85 -11.08 5.33
N GLU A 99 -12.86 -10.99 6.20
CA GLU A 99 -12.84 -10.16 7.41
C GLU A 99 -11.84 -10.69 8.46
N ASP A 100 -11.65 -12.01 8.53
CA ASP A 100 -10.72 -12.65 9.44
C ASP A 100 -9.28 -12.31 9.03
N LEU A 101 -8.96 -12.45 7.74
CA LEU A 101 -7.66 -12.04 7.21
C LEU A 101 -7.45 -10.54 7.37
N HIS A 102 -8.46 -9.71 7.08
CA HIS A 102 -8.35 -8.27 7.29
C HIS A 102 -7.99 -7.93 8.74
N SER A 103 -8.75 -8.47 9.70
CA SER A 103 -8.54 -8.25 11.13
C SER A 103 -7.16 -8.72 11.56
N HIS A 104 -6.73 -9.88 11.06
CA HIS A 104 -5.40 -10.42 11.31
C HIS A 104 -4.29 -9.51 10.78
N LEU A 105 -4.38 -9.04 9.53
CA LEU A 105 -3.40 -8.14 8.91
C LEU A 105 -3.31 -6.78 9.63
N MET A 106 -4.45 -6.23 10.04
CA MET A 106 -4.49 -5.00 10.83
C MET A 106 -3.81 -5.17 12.19
N ASN A 107 -4.04 -6.30 12.85
CA ASN A 107 -3.37 -6.65 14.11
C ASN A 107 -1.87 -6.87 13.91
N LEU A 108 -1.46 -7.59 12.86
CA LEU A 108 -0.07 -7.77 12.49
C LEU A 108 0.61 -6.43 12.27
N ARG A 109 0.08 -5.55 11.42
CA ARG A 109 0.64 -4.21 11.19
C ARG A 109 0.78 -3.43 12.48
N ASN A 110 -0.23 -3.45 13.35
CA ASN A 110 -0.16 -2.74 14.62
C ASN A 110 0.91 -3.34 15.55
N ARG A 111 1.08 -4.66 15.58
CA ARG A 111 2.15 -5.31 16.35
C ARG A 111 3.54 -5.07 15.76
N VAL A 112 3.68 -5.09 14.43
CA VAL A 112 4.92 -4.82 13.70
C VAL A 112 5.37 -3.37 13.91
N ILE A 113 4.47 -2.42 13.65
CA ILE A 113 4.80 -0.98 13.65
C ILE A 113 4.81 -0.39 15.06
N ALA A 114 3.97 -0.86 15.99
CA ALA A 114 3.96 -0.32 17.36
C ALA A 114 5.04 -0.94 18.26
N HIS A 115 5.68 -2.04 17.86
CA HIS A 115 6.59 -2.78 18.75
C HIS A 115 7.94 -3.18 18.15
N SER A 116 8.32 -2.75 16.94
CA SER A 116 9.71 -2.98 16.48
C SER A 116 10.75 -2.36 17.43
N ASP A 117 10.37 -1.31 18.17
CA ASP A 117 11.23 -0.69 19.20
C ASP A 117 11.01 -1.27 20.61
N ALA A 118 9.84 -1.85 20.89
CA ALA A 118 9.42 -2.18 22.26
C ALA A 118 9.81 -3.62 22.72
N THR A 119 10.12 -4.53 21.79
CA THR A 119 10.44 -5.94 22.11
C THR A 119 11.93 -6.26 22.04
N ALA A 120 12.79 -5.24 22.14
CA ALA A 120 14.23 -5.40 22.09
C ALA A 120 14.76 -6.23 23.28
N ILE A 121 15.37 -7.40 23.00
CA ILE A 121 16.06 -8.20 24.01
C ILE A 121 17.50 -7.65 24.11
N PRO A 122 18.03 -7.36 25.31
CA PRO A 122 19.41 -6.93 25.44
C PRO A 122 20.35 -8.07 25.01
N ALA A 123 21.10 -7.87 23.92
CA ALA A 123 22.20 -8.74 23.54
C ALA A 123 23.50 -8.14 24.10
N GLN A 124 24.32 -8.97 24.73
CA GLN A 124 25.60 -8.54 25.26
C GLN A 124 26.67 -8.77 24.20
N ILE A 125 27.20 -7.70 23.62
CA ILE A 125 28.41 -7.81 22.78
C ILE A 125 29.59 -7.72 23.74
N VAL A 126 30.32 -8.83 23.88
CA VAL A 126 31.55 -8.87 24.65
C VAL A 126 32.69 -8.51 23.70
N ASP A 127 33.00 -7.22 23.59
CA ASP A 127 34.32 -6.80 23.14
C ASP A 127 35.30 -6.96 24.30
N HIS A 128 36.48 -7.53 24.03
CA HIS A 128 37.47 -7.88 25.06
C HIS A 128 38.02 -6.64 25.80
N GLU A 129 37.81 -5.44 25.27
CA GLU A 129 38.30 -4.18 25.87
C GLU A 129 37.19 -3.17 26.26
N HIS A 130 35.98 -3.26 25.68
CA HIS A 130 34.88 -2.32 25.97
C HIS A 130 33.51 -3.03 26.08
N LYS A 131 32.97 -3.17 27.29
CA LYS A 131 31.62 -3.76 27.48
C LYS A 131 30.52 -2.78 27.05
N GLY A 132 29.99 -2.97 25.85
CA GLY A 132 28.76 -2.31 25.37
C GLY A 132 27.57 -3.27 25.37
N LEU A 133 26.38 -2.77 25.70
CA LEU A 133 25.12 -3.50 25.52
C LEU A 133 24.54 -3.12 24.14
N LEU A 134 24.30 -4.11 23.27
CA LEU A 134 23.59 -3.91 22.02
C LEU A 134 22.21 -4.56 22.14
N MET A 135 21.13 -3.79 22.12
CA MET A 135 19.80 -4.38 22.13
C MET A 135 19.44 -4.90 20.74
N ILE A 136 19.17 -6.21 20.60
CA ILE A 136 18.70 -6.81 19.34
C ILE A 136 17.26 -7.28 19.58
N ALA A 137 16.31 -6.66 18.90
CA ALA A 137 14.93 -7.13 18.88
C ALA A 137 14.84 -8.42 18.08
N THR A 138 14.56 -9.53 18.77
CA THR A 138 14.08 -10.75 18.11
C THR A 138 12.57 -10.63 17.97
N PRO A 139 12.02 -10.54 16.74
CA PRO A 139 10.58 -10.48 16.56
C PRO A 139 9.96 -11.79 17.07
N LYS A 140 8.92 -11.67 17.90
CA LYS A 140 8.18 -12.83 18.47
C LYS A 140 7.28 -13.55 17.46
N PHE A 141 7.33 -13.18 16.19
CA PHE A 141 6.50 -13.73 15.13
C PHE A 141 7.27 -13.66 13.81
N ASP A 142 6.97 -14.58 12.91
CA ASP A 142 7.47 -14.59 11.54
C ASP A 142 6.32 -14.32 10.57
N VAL A 143 6.41 -13.25 9.79
CA VAL A 143 5.36 -12.89 8.83
C VAL A 143 5.15 -13.97 7.76
N LEU A 144 6.18 -14.77 7.46
CA LEU A 144 6.08 -15.88 6.51
C LEU A 144 5.24 -17.05 7.05
N GLU A 145 5.10 -17.17 8.37
CA GLU A 145 4.29 -18.20 9.02
C GLU A 145 2.85 -17.72 9.28
N GLU A 146 2.67 -16.41 9.41
CA GLU A 146 1.39 -15.78 9.79
C GLU A 146 0.54 -15.39 8.57
N VAL A 147 1.16 -15.08 7.43
CA VAL A 147 0.46 -14.55 6.25
C VAL A 147 0.68 -15.45 5.04
N ASP A 148 -0.42 -15.99 4.52
CA ASP A 148 -0.44 -16.62 3.20
C ASP A 148 -0.44 -15.55 2.09
N PRO A 149 0.63 -15.44 1.27
CA PRO A 149 0.70 -14.47 0.17
C PRO A 149 -0.42 -14.65 -0.86
N GLY A 150 -0.86 -15.89 -1.11
CA GLY A 150 -1.93 -16.20 -2.06
C GLY A 150 -3.28 -15.68 -1.59
N ARG A 151 -3.61 -15.91 -0.31
CA ARG A 151 -4.83 -15.39 0.32
C ARG A 151 -4.85 -13.87 0.35
N LEU A 152 -3.72 -13.23 0.70
CA LEU A 152 -3.58 -11.77 0.68
C LEU A 152 -3.77 -11.21 -0.74
N ARG A 153 -3.19 -11.86 -1.76
CA ARG A 153 -3.34 -11.45 -3.17
C ARG A 153 -4.80 -11.50 -3.63
N ALA A 154 -5.52 -12.58 -3.32
CA ALA A 154 -6.93 -12.73 -3.66
C ALA A 154 -7.79 -11.62 -3.03
N GLN A 155 -7.50 -11.29 -1.76
CA GLN A 155 -8.18 -10.20 -1.06
C GLN A 155 -7.87 -8.83 -1.67
N ILE A 156 -6.60 -8.55 -2.01
CA ILE A 156 -6.20 -7.30 -2.69
C ILE A 156 -6.91 -7.15 -4.03
N SER A 157 -6.94 -8.21 -4.85
CA SER A 157 -7.63 -8.20 -6.14
C SER A 157 -9.12 -7.89 -5.98
N THR A 158 -9.79 -8.56 -5.04
CA THR A 158 -11.22 -8.35 -4.74
C THR A 158 -11.51 -6.90 -4.31
N LEU A 159 -10.62 -6.30 -3.53
CA LEU A 159 -10.74 -4.91 -3.08
C LEU A 159 -10.45 -3.91 -4.20
N LEU A 160 -9.41 -4.15 -5.01
CA LEU A 160 -9.06 -3.29 -6.14
C LEU A 160 -10.22 -3.20 -7.13
N ASP A 161 -10.81 -4.33 -7.51
CA ASP A 161 -11.95 -4.36 -8.42
C ASP A 161 -13.12 -3.51 -7.90
N GLN A 162 -13.43 -3.59 -6.61
CA GLN A 162 -14.52 -2.84 -6.00
C GLN A 162 -14.19 -1.34 -5.85
N ILE A 163 -12.96 -1.02 -5.46
CA ILE A 163 -12.50 0.37 -5.34
C ILE A 163 -12.48 1.06 -6.70
N GLN A 164 -12.01 0.38 -7.75
CA GLN A 164 -11.99 0.94 -9.11
C GLN A 164 -13.39 1.19 -9.65
N ARG A 165 -14.36 0.30 -9.41
CA ARG A 165 -15.77 0.53 -9.74
C ARG A 165 -16.32 1.76 -9.02
N GLN A 166 -16.11 1.86 -7.70
CA GLN A 166 -16.54 3.03 -6.93
C GLN A 166 -15.87 4.32 -7.41
N LEU A 167 -14.58 4.28 -7.76
CA LEU A 167 -13.86 5.43 -8.31
C LEU A 167 -14.42 5.87 -9.66
N HIS A 168 -14.81 4.93 -10.53
CA HIS A 168 -15.51 5.25 -11.77
C HIS A 168 -16.84 5.97 -11.50
N GLU A 169 -17.67 5.42 -10.60
CA GLU A 169 -18.95 6.03 -10.20
C GLU A 169 -18.75 7.45 -9.62
N TYR A 170 -17.77 7.63 -8.73
CA TYR A 170 -17.44 8.94 -8.17
C TYR A 170 -16.89 9.90 -9.24
N SER A 171 -16.10 9.41 -10.19
CA SER A 171 -15.59 10.22 -11.31
C SER A 171 -16.74 10.80 -12.13
N ASP A 172 -17.69 9.95 -12.52
CA ASP A 172 -18.83 10.36 -13.35
C ASP A 172 -19.77 11.29 -12.59
N PHE A 173 -20.03 11.01 -11.30
CA PHE A 173 -20.79 11.88 -10.43
C PHE A 173 -20.13 13.26 -10.26
N LEU A 174 -18.83 13.30 -9.97
CA LEU A 174 -18.13 14.56 -9.73
C LEU A 174 -17.93 15.38 -11.03
N ARG A 175 -17.85 14.74 -12.20
CA ARG A 175 -17.85 15.44 -13.51
C ARG A 175 -19.14 16.18 -13.79
N ALA A 176 -20.27 15.65 -13.30
CA ALA A 176 -21.57 16.30 -13.44
C ALA A 176 -21.74 17.56 -12.55
N ILE A 177 -20.80 17.80 -11.63
CA ILE A 177 -20.86 18.91 -10.67
C ILE A 177 -19.81 19.98 -11.02
N PRO A 178 -20.24 21.19 -11.44
CA PRO A 178 -19.32 22.29 -11.73
C PRO A 178 -18.40 22.61 -10.54
N GLY A 179 -17.08 22.59 -10.78
CA GLY A 179 -16.06 22.92 -9.79
C GLY A 179 -15.70 21.81 -8.79
N ALA A 180 -16.31 20.62 -8.87
CA ALA A 180 -16.02 19.51 -7.95
C ALA A 180 -14.71 18.78 -8.28
N LEU A 181 -14.46 18.51 -9.56
CA LEU A 181 -13.15 18.07 -10.05
C LEU A 181 -12.41 19.30 -10.57
N GLY A 182 -11.25 19.62 -9.98
CA GLY A 182 -10.31 20.50 -10.67
C GLY A 182 -10.01 19.90 -12.05
N SER A 183 -9.70 20.73 -13.05
CA SER A 183 -9.42 20.32 -14.44
C SER A 183 -8.24 19.35 -14.64
N LYS A 184 -7.64 18.85 -13.55
CA LYS A 184 -6.47 17.95 -13.51
C LYS A 184 -6.73 16.58 -12.89
N VAL A 185 -7.92 16.28 -12.36
CA VAL A 185 -8.19 14.92 -11.85
C VAL A 185 -8.66 14.04 -13.00
N GLN A 186 -7.70 13.62 -13.83
CA GLN A 186 -7.90 12.47 -14.69
C GLN A 186 -7.63 11.25 -13.81
N ILE A 187 -8.68 10.56 -13.37
CA ILE A 187 -8.53 9.27 -12.71
C ILE A 187 -8.09 8.29 -13.79
N THR A 188 -6.77 8.14 -13.97
CA THR A 188 -6.20 7.16 -14.88
C THR A 188 -6.32 5.80 -14.22
N ILE A 189 -7.23 4.99 -14.73
CA ILE A 189 -7.41 3.60 -14.29
C ILE A 189 -6.55 2.77 -15.22
N HIS A 190 -5.39 2.36 -14.70
CA HIS A 190 -4.51 1.43 -15.38
C HIS A 190 -5.18 0.06 -15.32
N ASN A 191 -5.81 -0.33 -16.43
CA ASN A 191 -6.13 -1.73 -16.67
C ASN A 191 -4.81 -2.41 -17.03
N ASP A 192 -4.14 -3.00 -16.04
CA ASP A 192 -3.02 -3.92 -16.30
C ASP A 192 -3.59 -5.25 -16.82
N ALA A 193 -4.17 -5.19 -18.02
CA ALA A 193 -4.61 -6.32 -18.79
C ALA A 193 -4.26 -6.05 -20.24
N GLU A 194 -2.97 -6.18 -20.57
CA GLU A 194 -2.48 -6.89 -21.75
C GLU A 194 -0.94 -6.76 -21.83
N PRO A 195 -0.18 -7.87 -21.81
CA PRO A 195 1.18 -7.82 -22.32
C PRO A 195 1.08 -7.58 -23.83
N SER A 196 1.55 -6.42 -24.30
CA SER A 196 1.76 -6.17 -25.71
C SER A 196 2.72 -7.24 -26.24
N ILE A 197 2.17 -8.24 -26.95
CA ILE A 197 2.94 -9.16 -27.75
C ILE A 197 3.60 -8.31 -28.82
N GLY A 198 4.90 -8.07 -28.68
CA GLY A 198 5.69 -7.43 -29.70
C GLY A 198 5.60 -8.26 -30.97
N GLU A 199 5.04 -7.67 -32.02
CA GLU A 199 5.21 -8.15 -33.38
C GLU A 199 6.72 -8.16 -33.67
N SER A 200 7.30 -9.36 -33.75
CA SER A 200 8.59 -9.54 -34.42
C SER A 200 8.37 -9.33 -35.90
N GLU A 201 8.91 -8.22 -36.40
CA GLU A 201 9.10 -8.01 -37.84
C GLU A 201 9.94 -9.17 -38.42
N THR A 202 9.37 -9.85 -39.41
CA THR A 202 10.08 -10.68 -40.39
C THR A 202 10.74 -9.81 -41.45
#